data_AF-A0A3N5RJ97-F1
#
_entry.id   AF-A0A3N5RJ97-F1
#
_cell.length_a   1.000
_cell.length_b   1.000
_cell.length_c   1.000
_cell.angle_alpha   90.00
_cell.angle_beta   90.00
_cell.angle_gamma   90.00
#
_symmetry.space_group_name_H-M   'P 1'
#
loop_
_entity.id
_entity.type
_entity.pdbx_description
1 polymer ?
#
loop_
_entity_poly.entity_id
_entity_poly.type
_entity_poly.pdbx_seq_one_letter_code
_entity_poly.pdbx_strand_id
1 'polypeptide(L)' 'MNHKKIPVKSMAIMLLFILIMPLLPLLISQRWNWWEAWVYALMIILGFTGSRLWIRRRHPDLLTERAHFMQHTNTKP' A
#
# COMPACT_ATOMS: atom_id res chain seq x y z
N MET A 1 -23.83 -5.91 7.35
CA MET A 1 -22.65 -5.74 6.46
C MET A 1 -21.71 -4.72 7.09
N ASN A 2 -20.80 -5.16 7.97
CA ASN A 2 -19.83 -4.25 8.58
C ASN A 2 -18.72 -3.99 7.58
N HIS A 3 -18.84 -2.91 6.80
CA HIS A 3 -17.70 -2.34 6.11
C HIS A 3 -16.66 -2.00 7.17
N LYS A 4 -15.74 -2.93 7.44
CA LYS A 4 -14.57 -2.71 8.27
C LYS A 4 -13.72 -1.72 7.50
N LYS A 5 -14.06 -0.43 7.64
CA LYS A 5 -13.31 0.70 7.10
C LYS A 5 -11.86 0.39 7.43
N ILE A 6 -10.99 0.32 6.43
CA ILE A 6 -9.57 0.09 6.67
C ILE A 6 -9.19 1.12 7.74
N PRO A 7 -8.83 0.68 8.95
CA PRO A 7 -8.71 1.60 10.05
C PRO A 7 -7.60 2.57 9.64
N VAL A 8 -7.89 3.87 9.66
CA VAL A 8 -6.96 4.93 9.21
C VAL A 8 -5.60 4.75 9.89
N LYS A 9 -5.62 4.27 11.14
CA LYS A 9 -4.46 3.84 11.91
C LYS A 9 -3.57 2.82 11.18
N SER A 10 -4.13 1.78 10.57
CA SER A 10 -3.36 0.76 9.82
C SER A 10 -2.79 1.30 8.52
N MET A 11 -3.49 2.20 7.83
CA MET A 11 -2.94 2.88 6.64
C MET A 11 -1.78 3.79 7.03
N ALA A 12 -1.92 4.54 8.13
CA ALA A 12 -0.86 5.38 8.67
C ALA A 12 0.36 4.55 9.11
N ILE A 13 0.17 3.44 9.81
CA ILE A 13 1.25 2.52 10.21
C ILE A 13 1.96 1.94 8.99
N MET A 14 1.23 1.53 7.95
CA MET A 14 1.82 0.99 6.73
C MET A 14 2.68 2.06 6.04
N LEU A 15 2.16 3.28 5.91
CA LEU A 15 2.88 4.40 5.31
C LEU A 15 4.16 4.73 6.08
N LEU A 16 4.06 4.78 7.42
CA LEU A 16 5.19 5.00 8.31
C LEU A 16 6.26 3.91 8.11
N PHE A 17 5.85 2.64 8.05
CA PHE A 17 6.77 1.52 7.89
C PHE A 17 7.51 1.60 6.55
N ILE A 18 6.82 1.94 5.47
CA ILE A 18 7.40 2.11 4.12
C ILE A 18 8.40 3.25 4.06
N LEU A 19 8.26 4.28 4.90
CA LEU A 19 9.22 5.38 4.99
C LEU A 19 10.40 5.03 5.89
N ILE A 20 10.14 4.49 7.09
CA ILE A 20 11.17 4.27 8.11
C ILE A 20 12.07 3.09 7.77
N MET A 21 11.50 1.97 7.29
CA MET A 21 12.26 0.74 7.02
C MET A 21 13.40 0.94 5.99
N PRO A 22 13.18 1.60 4.84
CA PRO A 22 14.28 1.88 3.90
C PRO A 22 15.26 2.95 4.39
N LEU A 23 14.91 3.77 5.38
CA LEU A 23 15.80 4.75 5.98
C LEU A 23 16.66 4.16 7.12
N LEU A 24 16.41 2.93 7.54
CA LEU A 24 17.22 2.25 8.56
C LEU A 24 18.73 2.23 8.26
N PRO A 25 19.20 1.97 7.02
CA PRO A 25 20.63 1.99 6.71
C PRO A 25 21.28 3.36 6.98
N LEU A 26 20.56 4.45 6.69
CA LEU A 26 20.99 5.83 6.97
C LEU A 26 21.03 6.09 8.48
N LEU A 27 20.04 5.61 9.22
CA LEU A 27 19.96 5.77 10.68
C LEU A 27 21.07 5.00 11.41
N ILE A 28 21.29 3.74 11.04
CA ILE A 28 22.27 2.85 11.68
C ILE A 28 23.69 3.28 11.33
N SER A 29 23.93 3.64 10.06
CA SER A 29 25.26 4.06 9.63
C SER A 29 25.60 5.48 10.06
N GLN A 30 24.60 6.32 10.34
CA GLN A 30 24.72 7.77 10.62
C GLN A 30 25.43 8.54 9.48
N ARG A 31 25.59 7.93 8.31
CA ARG A 31 26.27 8.47 7.13
C ARG A 31 25.26 9.10 6.18
N TRP A 32 24.90 10.35 6.45
CA TRP A 32 23.93 11.10 5.65
C TRP A 32 24.39 11.42 4.22
N ASN A 33 25.71 11.47 4.01
CA ASN A 33 26.32 11.69 2.69
C ASN A 33 26.33 10.43 1.80
N TRP A 34 25.71 9.34 2.26
CA TRP A 34 25.66 8.08 1.54
C TRP A 34 24.56 8.09 0.48
N TRP A 35 24.92 8.52 -0.71
CA TRP A 35 23.99 8.65 -1.84
C TRP A 35 23.31 7.32 -2.22
N GLU A 36 24.02 6.18 -2.19
CA GLU A 36 23.40 4.89 -2.55
C GLU A 36 22.27 4.51 -1.60
N ALA A 37 22.35 4.86 -0.31
CA ALA A 37 21.29 4.60 0.65
C ALA A 37 20.03 5.42 0.34
N TRP A 38 20.18 6.66 -0.16
CA TRP A 38 19.06 7.47 -0.63
C TRP A 38 18.41 6.88 -1.89
N VAL A 39 19.21 6.42 -2.85
CA VAL A 39 18.70 5.78 -4.08
C VAL A 39 17.94 4.50 -3.73
N TYR A 40 18.49 3.68 -2.83
CA TYR A 40 17.83 2.48 -2.31
C TYR A 40 16.47 2.83 -1.69
N ALA A 41 16.42 3.84 -0.81
CA ALA A 41 15.18 4.25 -0.17
C ALA A 41 14.12 4.74 -1.16
N LEU A 42 14.55 5.54 -2.14
CA LEU A 42 13.67 6.03 -3.20
C LEU A 42 13.12 4.88 -4.05
N MET A 43 13.94 3.90 -4.42
CA MET A 43 13.51 2.72 -5.17
C MET A 43 12.42 1.94 -4.44
N ILE A 44 12.56 1.74 -3.13
CA ILE A 44 11.55 1.03 -2.33
C ILE A 44 10.23 1.81 -2.28
N ILE A 45 10.28 3.11 -2.03
CA ILE A 45 9.08 3.97 -1.96
C ILE A 45 8.37 4.01 -3.31
N LEU A 46 9.12 4.17 -4.40
CA LEU A 46 8.58 4.20 -5.76
C LEU A 46 8.04 2.84 -6.20
N GLY A 47 8.71 1.73 -5.86
CA GLY A 47 8.19 0.38 -6.14
C GLY A 47 6.87 0.12 -5.43
N PHE A 48 6.75 0.53 -4.17
CA PHE A 48 5.51 0.40 -3.41
C PHE A 48 4.38 1.26 -3.99
N THR A 49 4.67 2.54 -4.24
CA THR A 49 3.69 3.50 -4.78
C THR A 49 3.27 3.14 -6.20
N GLY A 50 4.23 2.73 -7.02
CA GLY A 50 4.06 2.26 -8.38
C GLY A 50 3.17 1.02 -8.45
N SER A 51 3.43 0.00 -7.62
CA SER A 51 2.58 -1.18 -7.50
C SER A 51 1.12 -0.81 -7.18
N ARG A 52 0.92 0.14 -6.24
CA ARG A 52 -0.42 0.56 -5.82
C ARG A 52 -1.16 1.38 -6.88
N LEU A 53 -0.46 2.26 -7.59
CA LEU A 53 -1.01 3.05 -8.69
C LEU A 53 -1.34 2.17 -9.90
N TRP A 54 -0.51 1.16 -10.19
CA TRP A 54 -0.71 0.30 -11.34
C TRP A 54 -1.96 -0.58 -11.20
N ILE A 55 -2.24 -1.06 -9.98
CA ILE A 55 -3.48 -1.79 -9.65
C ILE A 55 -4.74 -0.97 -9.93
N ARG A 56 -4.71 0.35 -9.67
CA ARG A 56 -5.86 1.24 -9.94
C ARG A 56 -6.12 1.44 -11.43
N ARG A 57 -5.09 1.37 -12.26
CA ARG A 57 -5.22 1.58 -13.70
C ARG A 57 -5.62 0.33 -14.47
N ARG A 58 -5.24 -0.87 -14.02
CA ARG A 58 -5.32 -2.06 -14.87
C ARG A 58 -6.64 -2.84 -14.77
N HIS A 59 -7.32 -2.85 -13.61
CA HIS A 59 -8.60 -3.58 -13.46
C HIS A 59 -9.59 -2.92 -12.48
N PRO A 60 -10.18 -1.76 -12.82
CA PRO A 60 -11.32 -1.22 -12.08
C PRO A 60 -12.61 -2.06 -12.25
N ASP A 61 -12.75 -2.79 -13.37
CA ASP A 61 -13.97 -3.56 -13.70
C ASP A 61 -14.24 -4.74 -12.74
N LEU A 62 -13.20 -5.46 -12.35
CA LEU A 62 -13.34 -6.64 -11.48
C LEU A 62 -13.78 -6.29 -10.05
N LEU A 63 -13.58 -5.04 -9.62
CA LEU A 63 -14.05 -4.55 -8.33
C LEU A 63 -15.54 -4.17 -8.38
N THR A 64 -16.02 -3.68 -9.52
CA THR A 64 -17.43 -3.33 -9.75
C THR A 64 -18.28 -4.59 -9.84
N GLU A 65 -17.85 -5.61 -10.62
CA GLU A 65 -18.59 -6.87 -10.71
C GLU A 65 -18.63 -7.63 -9.38
N ARG A 66 -17.51 -7.73 -8.65
CA ARG A 66 -17.49 -8.43 -7.35
C ARG A 66 -18.29 -7.71 -6.26
N ALA A 67 -18.40 -6.39 -6.30
CA ALA A 67 -19.28 -5.65 -5.41
C ALA A 67 -20.77 -5.97 -5.67
N HIS A 68 -21.13 -6.16 -6.94
CA HIS A 68 -22.49 -6.51 -7.34
C HIS A 68 -22.84 -7.96 -7.00
N PHE A 69 -21.93 -8.91 -7.21
CA PHE A 69 -22.14 -10.32 -6.83
C PHE A 69 -22.24 -10.53 -5.31
N MET A 70 -21.54 -9.72 -4.50
CA MET A 70 -21.68 -9.75 -3.04
C MET A 70 -23.03 -9.22 -2.52
N GLN A 71 -23.82 -8.53 -3.35
CA GLN A 71 -25.14 -8.02 -3.00
C GLN A 71 -26.28 -9.00 -3.29
N HIS A 72 -26.00 -10.18 -3.87
CA HIS A 72 -27.00 -11.22 -3.96
C HIS A 72 -27.16 -11.91 -2.60
N THR A 73 -28.00 -11.30 -1.76
CA THR A 73 -28.65 -11.97 -0.64
C THR A 73 -29.22 -13.27 -1.15
N ASN A 74 -28.70 -14.39 -0.64
CA ASN A 74 -29.21 -15.74 -0.91
C ASN A 74 -30.70 -15.77 -0.57
N THR A 75 -31.53 -15.52 -1.58
CA THR A 75 -32.96 -15.79 -1.55
C THR A 75 -33.09 -17.23 -2.01
N LYS A 76 -33.10 -18.15 -1.05
CA LYS A 76 -33.73 -19.45 -1.25
C LYS A 76 -34.78 -19.63 -0.14
N PRO A 77 -36.01 -20.03 -0.50
CA PRO A 77 -37.12 -20.25 0.44
C PRO A 77 -36.85 -21.43 1.37
#